data_AF-A0A564UJQ5-F1
#
_entry.id   AF-A0A564UJQ5-F1
#
_cell.length_a   1.000
_cell.length_b   1.000
_cell.length_c   1.000
_cell.angle_alpha   90.00
_cell.angle_beta   90.00
_cell.angle_gamma   90.00
#
_symmetry.space_group_name_H-M   'P 1'
#
loop_
_entity.id
_entity.type
_entity.pdbx_description
1 polymer ?
#
loop_
_entity_poly.entity_id
_entity_poly.type
_entity_poly.pdbx_seq_one_letter_code
_entity_poly.pdbx_strand_id
1 'polypeptide(L)'
;MREHYLREHREILYFNLLTSGKLNEHLVKIDTSACRMAEYLPKEMAVRQGVTEKLKAQDMMRWVGMMNNIRACVDEIVLNDIVYS
;
A
#
# COMPACT_ATOMS: atom_id res chain seq x y z
N MET A 1 -6.47 1.92 -10.51
CA MET A 1 -5.10 1.37 -10.67
C MET A 1 -5.13 -0.14 -10.86
N ARG A 2 -5.69 -0.94 -9.92
CA ARG A 2 -5.83 -2.40 -10.06
C ARG A 2 -6.57 -2.84 -11.32
N GLU A 3 -7.70 -2.20 -11.63
CA GLU A 3 -8.50 -2.55 -12.82
C GLU A 3 -7.70 -2.39 -14.13
N HIS A 4 -7.02 -1.25 -14.29
CA HIS A 4 -6.13 -1.00 -15.43
C HIS A 4 -5.03 -2.06 -15.52
N TYR A 5 -4.36 -2.36 -14.38
CA TYR A 5 -3.34 -3.41 -14.34
C TYR A 5 -3.89 -4.78 -14.77
N LEU A 6 -5.09 -5.15 -14.30
CA LEU A 6 -5.72 -6.41 -14.70
C LEU A 6 -6.00 -6.44 -16.21
N ARG A 7 -6.42 -5.31 -16.77
CA ARG A 7 -6.73 -5.19 -18.19
C ARG A 7 -5.48 -5.22 -19.09
N GLU A 8 -4.36 -4.66 -18.64
CA GLU A 8 -3.14 -4.56 -19.46
C GLU A 8 -2.18 -5.74 -19.25
N HIS A 9 -2.17 -6.35 -18.07
CA HIS A 9 -1.17 -7.35 -17.69
C HIS A 9 -1.76 -8.70 -17.26
N ARG A 10 -3.08 -8.78 -17.00
CA ARG A 10 -3.77 -10.01 -16.55
C ARG A 10 -5.12 -10.22 -17.25
N GLU A 11 -5.16 -10.08 -18.57
CA GLU A 11 -6.39 -10.08 -19.38
C GLU A 11 -7.32 -11.27 -19.09
N ILE A 12 -6.78 -12.48 -18.97
CA ILE A 12 -7.56 -13.69 -18.67
C ILE A 12 -8.31 -13.55 -17.33
N LEU A 13 -7.62 -13.07 -16.30
CA LEU A 13 -8.23 -12.86 -14.99
C LEU A 13 -9.28 -11.75 -15.04
N TYR A 14 -9.01 -10.66 -15.76
CA TYR A 14 -9.97 -9.57 -15.97
C TYR A 14 -11.26 -10.08 -16.61
N PHE A 15 -11.17 -10.81 -17.72
CA PHE A 15 -12.35 -11.36 -18.40
C PHE A 15 -13.10 -12.38 -17.55
N ASN A 16 -12.39 -13.24 -16.80
CA ASN A 16 -13.03 -14.18 -15.88
C ASN A 16 -13.84 -13.46 -14.79
N LEU A 17 -13.28 -12.42 -14.18
CA LEU A 17 -13.96 -11.62 -13.15
C LEU A 17 -15.14 -10.83 -13.73
N LEU A 18 -15.00 -10.31 -14.95
CA LEU A 18 -16.04 -9.58 -15.66
C LEU A 18 -17.21 -10.49 -16.00
N THR A 19 -16.95 -11.63 -16.65
CA THR A 19 -17.99 -12.60 -17.04
C THR A 19 -18.65 -13.26 -15.83
N SER A 20 -17.92 -13.43 -14.72
CA SER A 20 -18.50 -13.93 -13.47
C SER A 20 -19.25 -12.86 -12.66
N GLY A 21 -19.23 -11.58 -13.07
CA GLY A 21 -19.83 -10.46 -12.32
C GLY A 21 -19.14 -10.14 -10.98
N LYS A 22 -17.92 -10.62 -10.75
CA LYS A 22 -17.17 -10.48 -9.47
C LYS A 22 -16.09 -9.41 -9.50
N LEU A 23 -15.96 -8.69 -10.62
CA LEU A 23 -14.92 -7.68 -10.80
C LEU A 23 -14.96 -6.61 -9.70
N ASN A 24 -16.13 -6.03 -9.42
CA ASN A 24 -16.26 -5.00 -8.39
C ASN A 24 -15.91 -5.51 -6.98
N GLU A 25 -16.36 -6.72 -6.63
CA GLU A 25 -16.04 -7.34 -5.34
C GLU A 25 -14.52 -7.54 -5.19
N HIS A 26 -13.85 -7.99 -6.25
CA HIS A 26 -12.39 -8.12 -6.26
C HIS A 26 -11.71 -6.77 -6.07
N LEU A 27 -12.13 -5.73 -6.81
CA LEU A 27 -11.54 -4.39 -6.69
C LEU A 27 -11.70 -3.82 -5.27
N VAL A 28 -12.88 -3.95 -4.66
CA VAL A 28 -13.13 -3.51 -3.27
C VAL A 28 -12.26 -4.26 -2.28
N LYS A 29 -12.06 -5.57 -2.46
CA LYS A 29 -11.18 -6.38 -1.60
C LYS A 29 -9.72 -5.94 -1.69
N ILE A 30 -9.23 -5.66 -2.90
CA ILE A 30 -7.87 -5.14 -3.13
C ILE A 30 -7.71 -3.77 -2.50
N ASP A 31 -8.67 -2.86 -2.73
CA ASP A 31 -8.66 -1.51 -2.16
C ASP A 31 -8.67 -1.52 -0.63
N THR A 32 -9.53 -2.35 -0.03
CA THR A 32 -9.59 -2.52 1.44
C THR A 32 -8.27 -3.04 1.99
N SER A 33 -7.67 -4.02 1.32
CA SER A 33 -6.37 -4.60 1.73
C SER A 33 -5.25 -3.56 1.63
N ALA A 34 -5.22 -2.80 0.54
CA ALA A 34 -4.27 -1.72 0.32
C ALA A 34 -4.38 -0.62 1.37
N CYS A 35 -5.58 -0.13 1.65
CA CYS A 35 -5.82 0.87 2.70
C CYS A 35 -5.37 0.36 4.07
N ARG A 36 -5.70 -0.90 4.41
CA ARG A 36 -5.31 -1.49 5.69
C ARG A 36 -3.79 -1.57 5.84
N MET A 37 -3.06 -1.98 4.80
CA MET A 37 -1.61 -2.04 4.83
C MET A 37 -0.98 -0.65 4.89
N ALA A 38 -1.52 0.32 4.13
CA ALA A 38 -1.07 1.71 4.16
C ALA A 38 -1.27 2.38 5.53
N GLU A 39 -2.27 1.97 6.31
CA GLU A 39 -2.49 2.49 7.67
C GLU A 39 -1.63 1.82 8.75
N TYR A 40 -1.39 0.52 8.60
CA TYR A 40 -0.74 -0.30 9.63
C TYR A 40 0.79 -0.30 9.50
N LEU A 41 1.32 -0.53 8.29
CA LEU A 41 2.76 -0.68 8.07
C LEU A 41 3.58 0.53 8.48
N PRO A 42 3.17 1.80 8.24
CA PRO A 42 3.98 2.94 8.64
C PRO A 42 4.19 2.99 10.15
N LYS A 43 3.17 2.61 10.93
CA LYS A 43 3.25 2.58 12.40
C LYS A 43 4.22 1.51 12.87
N GLU A 44 4.13 0.32 12.29
CA GLU A 44 5.03 -0.78 12.63
C GLU A 44 6.49 -0.46 12.26
N MET A 45 6.71 0.09 11.07
CA MET A 45 8.04 0.50 10.62
C MET A 45 8.61 1.65 11.45
N ALA A 46 7.79 2.63 11.82
CA ALA A 46 8.21 3.72 12.70
C ALA A 46 8.72 3.20 14.05
N VAL A 47 8.01 2.24 14.64
CA VAL A 47 8.44 1.59 15.90
C VAL A 47 9.74 0.84 15.69
N ARG A 48 9.86 0.02 14.63
CA ARG A 48 11.08 -0.76 14.34
C ARG A 48 12.29 0.12 14.06
N GLN A 49 12.10 1.28 13.40
CA GLN A 49 13.17 2.21 13.06
C GLN A 49 13.45 3.26 14.16
N GLY A 50 12.76 3.19 15.30
CA GLY A 50 12.98 4.12 16.42
C GLY A 50 12.51 5.55 16.16
N VAL A 51 11.57 5.74 15.23
CA VAL A 51 10.96 7.04 14.93
C VAL A 51 9.98 7.38 16.06
N THR A 52 10.49 8.08 17.06
CA THR A 52 9.75 8.40 18.31
C THR A 52 9.46 9.89 18.41
N GLU A 53 8.49 10.26 19.26
CA GLU A 53 8.25 11.67 19.61
C GLU A 53 9.46 12.32 20.29
N LYS A 54 10.33 11.54 20.96
CA LYS A 54 11.60 12.04 21.50
C LYS A 54 12.54 12.46 20.37
N LEU A 55 12.66 11.65 19.31
CA LEU A 55 13.44 12.02 18.12
C LEU A 55 12.86 13.29 17.48
N LYS A 56 11.54 13.40 17.39
CA LYS A 56 10.86 14.59 16.84
C LYS A 56 11.18 15.87 17.62
N ALA A 57 11.24 15.79 18.95
CA ALA A 57 11.58 16.92 19.81
C ALA A 57 13.06 17.32 19.74
N GLN A 58 13.96 16.36 19.52
CA GLN A 58 15.40 16.59 19.44
C GLN A 58 15.86 17.01 18.04
N ASP A 59 15.30 16.40 17.01
CA ASP A 59 15.65 16.59 15.61
C ASP A 59 14.43 16.36 14.71
N MET A 60 13.62 17.41 14.58
CA MET A 60 12.40 17.39 13.77
C MET A 60 12.68 17.10 12.30
N MET A 61 13.77 17.61 11.73
CA MET A 61 14.09 17.42 10.32
C MET A 61 14.45 15.97 10.02
N ARG A 62 15.24 15.32 10.89
CA ARG A 62 15.52 13.89 10.78
C ARG A 62 14.26 13.05 10.97
N TRP A 63 13.39 13.40 11.91
CA TRP A 63 12.11 12.71 12.11
C TRP A 63 11.23 12.77 10.85
N VAL A 64 11.08 13.95 10.24
CA VAL A 64 10.32 14.11 8.99
C VAL A 64 10.93 13.29 7.87
N GLY A 65 12.27 13.32 7.72
CA GLY A 65 12.98 12.53 6.71
C GLY A 65 12.73 11.03 6.85
N MET A 66 12.78 10.51 8.09
CA MET A 66 12.51 9.09 8.35
C MET A 66 11.06 8.72 8.09
N MET A 67 10.10 9.54 8.53
CA MET A 67 8.67 9.31 8.25
C MET A 67 8.36 9.32 6.75
N ASN A 68 9.02 10.20 5.99
CA ASN A 68 8.87 10.24 4.54
C ASN A 68 9.42 8.98 3.87
N ASN A 69 10.58 8.50 4.31
CA ASN A 69 11.16 7.26 3.80
C ASN A 69 10.26 6.06 4.10
N ILE A 70 9.76 5.95 5.34
CA ILE A 70 8.81 4.89 5.72
C ILE A 70 7.59 4.90 4.81
N ARG A 71 6.99 6.07 4.58
CA ARG A 71 5.82 6.20 3.70
C ARG A 71 6.13 5.77 2.27
N ALA A 72 7.26 6.21 1.71
CA ALA A 72 7.67 5.78 0.37
C ALA A 72 7.85 4.26 0.26
N CYS A 73 8.45 3.64 1.28
CA CYS A 73 8.60 2.18 1.33
C CYS A 73 7.25 1.46 1.45
N VAL A 74 6.32 1.97 2.26
CA VAL A 74 4.98 1.41 2.37
C VAL A 74 4.19 1.53 1.07
N ASP A 75 4.28 2.68 0.39
CA ASP A 75 3.65 2.88 -0.91
C ASP A 75 4.16 1.87 -1.93
N GLU A 76 5.47 1.61 -1.95
CA GLU A 76 6.09 0.60 -2.82
C GLU A 76 5.59 -0.83 -2.50
N ILE A 77 5.54 -1.21 -1.22
CA ILE A 77 5.02 -2.51 -0.79
C ILE A 77 3.56 -2.67 -1.18
N VAL A 78 2.71 -1.68 -0.92
CA VAL A 78 1.27 -1.73 -1.25
C VAL A 78 1.06 -1.87 -2.75
N LEU A 79 1.81 -1.13 -3.56
CA LEU A 79 1.72 -1.21 -5.01
C LEU A 79 2.13 -2.60 -5.52
N ASN A 80 3.29 -3.10 -5.10
CA ASN A 80 3.83 -4.35 -5.62
C ASN A 80 3.10 -5.59 -5.10
N ASP A 81 2.81 -5.65 -3.79
CA ASP A 81 2.30 -6.86 -3.15
C ASP A 81 0.77 -6.99 -3.25
N ILE A 82 0.05 -5.89 -3.48
CA ILE A 82 -1.41 -5.87 -3.46
C ILE A 82 -1.99 -5.41 -4.80
N VAL A 83 -1.54 -4.27 -5.32
CA VAL A 83 -2.14 -3.67 -6.53
C VAL A 83 -1.65 -4.35 -7.80
N TYR A 84 -0.39 -4.78 -7.86
CA TYR A 84 0.23 -5.39 -9.04
C TYR A 84 0.49 -6.89 -8.93
N SER A 85 0.06 -7.55 -7.84
CA SER A 85 0.19 -9.00 -7.70
C SER A 85 -0.74 -9.79 -8.62
#